data_AF-A0A7S0M326-F1
#
_entry.id   AF-A0A7S0M326-F1
#
_cell.length_a   1.000
_cell.length_b   1.000
_cell.length_c   1.000
_cell.angle_alpha   90.00
_cell.angle_beta   90.00
_cell.angle_gamma   90.00
#
_symmetry.space_group_name_H-M   'P 1'
#
loop_
_entity.id
_entity.type
_entity.pdbx_description
1 polymer ?
#
loop_
_entity_poly.entity_id
_entity_poly.type
_entity_poly.pdbx_seq_one_letter_code
_entity_poly.pdbx_strand_id
1 'polypeptide(L)'
;DTAGMGGKGGPYRLDLQDGHDVMQISDEDKADISAEALAAAREMGREALLRRLAEIGMSEYDSAVYESFLRPVEQEVGQLRVILEGIEARAHEREWLKLQPHGELDDARLVDGAAGERLIYRRRGEKPPDPGAPQTKPKRLRFVLDISGSMYRFNSADRRLDRCCQMAVMIMEALEGFEHKYSWSLVGHSGDGPAVPLVDYARPPADRAQRLKVVQEMWAHAQFCPSGDSTLEAAEFAVAEVARQEADDYFVFLLSDANLQRYRIRPEELGQILTSDARVNAFVFFIAGGKEAARLAQALPFGRGIVVDDTAKLPGAFKEVFAAASSKT
;
A
#
# COMPACT_ATOMS: atom_id res chain seq x y z
N ASP A 1 31.81 -18.79 5.30
CA ASP A 1 30.73 -19.77 5.46
C ASP A 1 29.99 -19.98 4.16
N THR A 2 29.93 -21.21 3.68
CA THR A 2 29.24 -21.60 2.44
C THR A 2 27.74 -21.69 2.68
N ALA A 3 27.01 -20.60 2.47
CA ALA A 3 25.57 -20.52 2.67
C ALA A 3 24.78 -21.14 1.49
N GLY A 4 23.71 -21.88 1.80
CA GLY A 4 22.60 -22.15 0.87
C GLY A 4 22.87 -23.01 -0.38
N MET A 5 23.98 -23.74 -0.48
CA MET A 5 24.31 -24.49 -1.69
C MET A 5 23.95 -25.98 -1.58
N GLY A 6 22.80 -26.36 -2.13
CA GLY A 6 22.51 -27.73 -2.59
C GLY A 6 22.52 -28.86 -1.55
N GLY A 7 22.57 -28.59 -0.24
CA GLY A 7 22.69 -29.61 0.80
C GLY A 7 24.05 -29.66 1.51
N LYS A 8 25.02 -28.82 1.13
CA LYS A 8 26.30 -28.64 1.85
C LYS A 8 26.35 -27.37 2.71
N GLY A 9 25.60 -26.33 2.34
CA GLY A 9 25.42 -25.13 3.18
C GLY A 9 24.23 -25.31 4.11
N GLY A 10 24.38 -24.98 5.38
CA GLY A 10 23.33 -25.07 6.40
C GLY A 10 22.02 -24.34 6.04
N PRO A 11 21.02 -24.34 6.93
CA PRO A 11 19.63 -24.01 6.58
C PRO A 11 19.39 -22.53 6.23
N TYR A 12 20.36 -21.66 6.48
CA TYR A 12 20.27 -20.23 6.28
C TYR A 12 20.57 -19.84 4.83
N ARG A 13 19.68 -19.04 4.24
CA ARG A 13 19.95 -18.27 3.03
C ARG A 13 20.12 -16.82 3.47
N LEU A 14 21.33 -16.30 3.33
CA LEU A 14 21.63 -14.90 3.61
C LEU A 14 21.27 -14.07 2.39
N ASP A 15 20.60 -12.93 2.60
CA ASP A 15 20.33 -11.96 1.54
C ASP A 15 21.63 -11.26 1.12
N LEU A 16 21.71 -10.84 -0.14
CA LEU A 16 22.89 -10.21 -0.76
C LEU A 16 23.31 -8.86 -0.13
N GLN A 17 22.53 -8.32 0.83
CA GLN A 17 22.78 -7.01 1.44
C GLN A 17 24.06 -6.96 2.28
N ASP A 18 24.57 -8.10 2.77
CA ASP A 18 25.72 -8.17 3.69
C ASP A 18 27.08 -8.39 2.99
N GLY A 19 27.16 -8.25 1.67
CA GLY A 19 28.44 -8.31 0.94
C GLY A 19 29.12 -9.69 0.92
N HIS A 20 28.36 -10.76 1.12
CA HIS A 20 28.85 -12.13 1.01
C HIS A 20 28.94 -12.58 -0.45
N ASP A 21 30.11 -13.07 -0.87
CA ASP A 21 30.28 -13.68 -2.19
C ASP A 21 29.42 -14.96 -2.30
N VAL A 22 28.41 -14.91 -3.17
CA VAL A 22 27.60 -16.08 -3.51
C VAL A 22 28.43 -16.96 -4.44
N MET A 23 29.12 -17.93 -3.84
CA MET A 23 29.66 -19.05 -4.59
C MET A 23 28.46 -19.89 -5.09
N GLN A 24 28.56 -20.47 -6.29
CA GLN A 24 27.62 -21.49 -6.76
C GLN A 24 28.39 -22.82 -6.86
N ILE A 25 27.84 -23.88 -6.26
CA ILE A 25 28.37 -25.23 -6.43
C ILE A 25 28.17 -25.66 -7.90
N SER A 26 29.18 -26.30 -8.49
CA SER A 26 29.10 -26.89 -9.82
C SER A 26 28.03 -27.99 -9.90
N ASP A 27 27.46 -28.26 -11.06
CA ASP A 27 26.40 -29.28 -11.17
C ASP A 27 26.90 -30.72 -10.88
N GLU A 28 28.20 -30.98 -11.05
CA GLU A 28 28.86 -32.23 -10.66
C GLU A 28 28.91 -32.39 -9.14
N ASP A 29 29.27 -31.33 -8.42
CA ASP A 29 29.35 -31.31 -6.95
C ASP A 29 27.97 -31.35 -6.26
N LYS A 30 26.89 -30.97 -6.96
CA LYS A 30 25.50 -31.14 -6.52
C LYS A 30 25.02 -32.60 -6.67
N ALA A 31 25.52 -33.31 -7.67
CA ALA A 31 25.18 -34.71 -7.93
C ALA A 31 25.92 -35.67 -6.99
N ASP A 32 27.08 -35.28 -6.47
CA ASP A 32 27.92 -36.07 -5.55
C ASP A 32 27.52 -35.93 -4.06
N ILE A 33 26.32 -35.43 -3.79
CA ILE A 33 25.81 -35.26 -2.42
C ILE A 33 25.15 -36.55 -1.97
N SER A 34 25.66 -37.14 -0.89
CA SER A 34 25.09 -38.37 -0.34
C SER A 34 23.64 -38.17 0.10
N ALA A 35 22.82 -39.23 -0.03
CA ALA A 35 21.44 -39.21 0.44
C ALA A 35 21.33 -38.90 1.95
N GLU A 36 22.33 -39.29 2.73
CA GLU A 36 22.46 -38.99 4.16
C GLU A 36 22.72 -37.51 4.41
N ALA A 37 23.58 -36.86 3.63
CA ALA A 37 23.81 -35.41 3.72
C ALA A 37 22.56 -34.61 3.32
N LEU A 38 21.81 -35.05 2.30
CA LEU A 38 20.53 -34.44 1.92
C LEU A 38 19.48 -34.57 3.01
N ALA A 39 19.40 -35.73 3.68
CA ALA A 39 18.49 -35.95 4.80
C ALA A 39 18.88 -35.08 6.01
N ALA A 40 20.16 -35.02 6.36
CA ALA A 40 20.66 -34.16 7.43
C ALA A 40 20.42 -32.68 7.15
N ALA A 41 20.62 -32.22 5.90
CA ALA A 41 20.34 -30.85 5.50
C ALA A 41 18.85 -30.49 5.62
N ARG A 42 17.95 -31.43 5.28
CA ARG A 42 16.50 -31.25 5.45
C ARG A 42 16.11 -31.17 6.93
N GLU A 43 16.67 -32.03 7.79
CA GLU A 43 16.35 -32.00 9.22
C GLU A 43 16.88 -30.73 9.88
N MET A 44 18.10 -30.30 9.56
CA MET A 44 18.63 -29.01 10.01
C MET A 44 17.77 -27.83 9.54
N GLY A 45 17.25 -27.88 8.30
CA GLY A 45 16.26 -26.93 7.78
C GLY A 45 14.98 -26.89 8.60
N ARG A 46 14.45 -28.07 8.94
CA ARG A 46 13.22 -28.21 9.72
C ARG A 46 13.39 -27.69 11.15
N GLU A 47 14.50 -28.04 11.82
CA GLU A 47 14.79 -27.54 13.16
C GLU A 47 14.98 -26.02 13.20
N ALA A 48 15.69 -25.46 12.23
CA ALA A 48 15.87 -24.01 12.13
C ALA A 48 14.54 -23.28 11.87
N LEU A 49 13.69 -23.84 11.00
CA LEU A 49 12.34 -23.31 10.77
C LEU A 49 11.50 -23.35 12.05
N LEU A 50 11.47 -24.48 12.77
CA LEU A 50 10.74 -24.62 14.03
C LEU A 50 11.20 -23.62 15.10
N ARG A 51 12.52 -23.41 15.23
CA ARG A 51 13.08 -22.40 16.15
C ARG A 51 12.62 -21.00 15.76
N ARG A 52 12.66 -20.65 14.47
CA ARG A 52 12.24 -19.34 13.99
C ARG A 52 10.74 -19.11 14.16
N LEU A 53 9.91 -20.13 13.92
CA LEU A 53 8.47 -20.08 14.15
C LEU A 53 8.13 -19.91 15.64
N ALA A 54 8.86 -20.58 16.53
CA ALA A 54 8.71 -20.40 17.97
C ALA A 54 9.09 -18.98 18.42
N GLU A 55 10.15 -18.39 17.84
CA GLU A 55 10.52 -16.98 18.09
C GLU A 55 9.42 -15.99 17.66
N ILE A 56 8.78 -16.25 16.51
CA ILE A 56 7.72 -15.40 15.95
C ILE A 56 6.34 -15.70 16.60
N GLY A 57 6.22 -16.81 17.33
CA GLY A 57 4.95 -17.25 17.94
C GLY A 57 3.95 -17.87 16.96
N MET A 58 4.42 -18.45 15.86
CA MET A 58 3.58 -19.11 14.84
C MET A 58 3.67 -20.63 14.92
N SER A 59 2.58 -21.34 14.63
CA SER A 59 2.63 -22.78 14.35
C SER A 59 3.10 -23.06 12.90
N GLU A 60 3.49 -24.31 12.59
CA GLU A 60 3.76 -24.73 11.21
C GLU A 60 2.54 -24.50 10.29
N TYR A 61 1.33 -24.69 10.83
CA TYR A 61 0.09 -24.43 10.13
C TYR A 61 -0.09 -22.94 9.83
N ASP A 62 0.08 -22.07 10.83
CA ASP A 62 -0.04 -20.62 10.68
C ASP A 62 0.97 -20.10 9.65
N SER A 63 2.20 -20.62 9.69
CA SER A 63 3.23 -20.27 8.71
C SER A 63 2.81 -20.69 7.31
N ALA A 64 2.27 -21.90 7.13
CA ALA A 64 1.82 -22.37 5.83
C ALA A 64 0.64 -21.54 5.30
N VAL A 65 -0.28 -21.13 6.17
CA VAL A 65 -1.39 -20.24 5.82
C VAL A 65 -0.85 -18.89 5.35
N TYR A 66 0.04 -18.26 6.11
CA TYR A 66 0.62 -16.96 5.72
C TYR A 66 1.38 -17.04 4.39
N GLU A 67 2.21 -18.07 4.23
CA GLU A 67 2.95 -18.35 2.99
C GLU A 67 2.03 -18.53 1.77
N SER A 68 0.83 -19.07 1.96
CA SER A 68 -0.15 -19.22 0.88
C SER A 68 -0.67 -17.87 0.34
N PHE A 69 -0.66 -16.82 1.16
CA PHE A 69 -1.01 -15.46 0.75
C PHE A 69 0.22 -14.67 0.27
N LEU A 70 1.41 -14.94 0.80
CA LEU A 70 2.65 -14.25 0.43
C LEU A 70 3.16 -14.67 -0.95
N ARG A 71 3.30 -15.98 -1.20
CA ARG A 71 3.92 -16.51 -2.43
C ARG A 71 3.34 -15.93 -3.73
N PRO A 72 2.00 -15.76 -3.88
CA PRO A 72 1.43 -15.19 -5.09
C PRO A 72 1.79 -13.73 -5.36
N VAL A 73 2.32 -12.99 -4.37
CA VAL A 73 2.62 -11.56 -4.47
C VAL A 73 4.09 -11.22 -4.17
N GLU A 74 4.97 -12.20 -4.00
CA GLU A 74 6.40 -11.97 -3.69
C GLU A 74 7.08 -11.08 -4.74
N GLN A 75 6.77 -11.28 -6.01
CA GLN A 75 7.32 -10.47 -7.10
C GLN A 75 6.87 -9.01 -6.98
N GLU A 76 5.58 -8.78 -6.73
CA GLU A 76 5.00 -7.45 -6.57
C GLU A 76 5.49 -6.76 -5.30
N VAL A 77 5.72 -7.50 -4.21
CA VAL A 77 6.38 -6.99 -3.00
C VAL A 77 7.76 -6.43 -3.36
N GLY A 78 8.61 -7.21 -4.03
CA GLY A 78 9.95 -6.77 -4.43
C GLY A 78 9.91 -5.52 -5.31
N GLN A 79 9.00 -5.47 -6.29
CA GLN A 79 8.85 -4.31 -7.18
C GLN A 79 8.33 -3.06 -6.44
N LEU A 80 7.36 -3.22 -5.54
CA LEU A 80 6.81 -2.13 -4.75
C LEU A 80 7.88 -1.57 -3.80
N ARG A 81 8.72 -2.42 -3.20
CA ARG A 81 9.86 -1.97 -2.38
C ARG A 81 10.84 -1.10 -3.18
N VAL A 82 11.17 -1.49 -4.42
CA VAL A 82 12.02 -0.66 -5.32
C VAL A 82 11.38 0.70 -5.59
N ILE A 83 10.06 0.75 -5.80
CA ILE A 83 9.34 2.01 -5.99
C ILE A 83 9.35 2.86 -4.71
N LEU A 84 9.09 2.25 -3.54
CA LEU A 84 9.08 2.93 -2.24
C LEU A 84 10.46 3.54 -1.89
N GLU A 85 11.53 2.83 -2.26
CA GLU A 85 12.92 3.30 -2.13
C GLU A 85 13.18 4.51 -3.03
N GLY A 86 12.80 4.43 -4.31
CA GLY A 86 13.08 5.45 -5.32
C GLY A 86 12.21 6.72 -5.24
N ILE A 87 11.16 6.73 -4.43
CA ILE A 87 10.32 7.92 -4.25
C ILE A 87 11.06 8.94 -3.36
N GLU A 88 11.32 10.10 -3.94
CA GLU A 88 11.88 11.28 -3.26
C GLU A 88 10.79 12.12 -2.57
N ALA A 89 11.24 13.09 -1.78
CA ALA A 89 10.39 14.03 -1.09
C ALA A 89 9.50 14.82 -2.05
N ARG A 90 8.28 15.09 -1.60
CA ARG A 90 7.51 16.20 -2.12
C ARG A 90 6.98 16.99 -0.95
N ALA A 91 7.79 17.86 -0.38
CA ALA A 91 7.28 18.84 0.57
C ALA A 91 6.81 20.06 -0.21
N HIS A 92 5.50 20.33 -0.21
CA HIS A 92 4.98 21.61 -0.67
C HIS A 92 5.28 22.67 0.41
N GLU A 93 6.46 23.29 0.33
CA GLU A 93 6.78 24.40 1.22
C GLU A 93 5.95 25.63 0.88
N ARG A 94 5.34 26.22 1.91
CA ARG A 94 4.63 27.50 1.81
C ARG A 94 5.65 28.63 1.78
N GLU A 95 5.89 29.17 0.60
CA GLU A 95 6.72 30.36 0.41
C GLU A 95 5.85 31.60 0.16
N TRP A 96 6.41 32.77 0.46
CA TRP A 96 5.87 34.04 -0.01
C TRP A 96 6.15 34.20 -1.50
N LEU A 97 5.16 33.90 -2.36
CA LEU A 97 5.19 34.26 -3.77
C LEU A 97 5.15 35.78 -3.89
N LYS A 98 6.26 36.37 -4.33
CA LYS A 98 6.42 37.83 -4.54
C LYS A 98 5.82 38.25 -5.89
N LEU A 99 5.79 39.56 -6.16
CA LEU A 99 5.35 40.14 -7.44
C LEU A 99 3.91 39.80 -7.81
N GLN A 100 3.02 39.80 -6.83
CA GLN A 100 1.62 39.52 -7.03
C GLN A 100 0.84 40.81 -7.27
N PRO A 101 -0.24 40.78 -8.07
CA PRO A 101 -1.10 41.94 -8.31
C PRO A 101 -2.05 42.24 -7.14
N HIS A 102 -2.17 41.33 -6.18
CA HIS A 102 -2.96 41.45 -4.95
C HIS A 102 -2.39 40.52 -3.88
N GLY A 103 -2.66 40.80 -2.60
CA GLY A 103 -2.17 40.02 -1.47
C GLY A 103 -1.77 40.91 -0.29
N GLU A 104 -0.84 40.43 0.52
CA GLU A 104 -0.16 41.25 1.53
C GLU A 104 0.85 42.16 0.85
N LEU A 105 0.95 43.43 1.24
CA LEU A 105 1.94 44.35 0.65
C LEU A 105 3.36 43.84 0.97
N ASP A 106 4.22 43.73 -0.05
CA ASP A 106 5.62 43.38 0.17
C ASP A 106 6.38 44.65 0.55
N ASP A 107 6.76 44.78 1.83
CA ASP A 107 7.46 45.97 2.36
C ASP A 107 8.73 46.30 1.58
N ALA A 108 9.38 45.31 0.96
CA ALA A 108 10.55 45.51 0.11
C ALA A 108 10.25 46.27 -1.20
N ARG A 109 8.98 46.39 -1.61
CA ARG A 109 8.52 47.01 -2.87
C ARG A 109 7.67 48.27 -2.66
N LEU A 110 7.67 48.85 -1.47
CA LEU A 110 6.97 50.11 -1.16
C LEU A 110 7.33 51.25 -2.13
N VAL A 111 8.61 51.36 -2.49
CA VAL A 111 9.10 52.39 -3.43
C VAL A 111 8.56 52.16 -4.84
N ASP A 112 8.51 50.91 -5.28
CA ASP A 112 7.97 50.53 -6.60
C ASP A 112 6.46 50.80 -6.67
N GLY A 113 5.73 50.59 -5.57
CA GLY A 113 4.31 50.92 -5.46
C GLY A 113 4.04 52.42 -5.56
N ALA A 114 4.89 53.25 -4.94
CA ALA A 114 4.81 54.71 -5.07
C ALA A 114 5.11 55.18 -6.51
N ALA A 115 5.90 54.42 -7.28
CA ALA A 115 6.16 54.66 -8.70
C ALA A 115 5.06 54.14 -9.64
N GLY A 116 4.00 53.52 -9.10
CA GLY A 116 2.84 53.04 -9.87
C GLY A 116 2.92 51.57 -10.31
N GLU A 117 3.90 50.81 -9.84
CA GLU A 117 4.01 49.37 -10.12
C GLU A 117 2.87 48.61 -9.43
N ARG A 118 2.27 47.65 -10.16
CA ARG A 118 1.09 46.89 -9.67
C ARG A 118 1.48 45.57 -9.01
N LEU A 119 2.66 45.04 -9.31
CA LEU A 119 3.17 43.77 -8.79
C LEU A 119 3.99 43.97 -7.51
N ILE A 120 3.36 44.51 -6.48
CA ILE A 120 3.98 44.89 -5.20
C ILE A 120 3.49 44.06 -4.01
N TYR A 121 2.64 43.07 -4.27
CA TYR A 121 2.10 42.21 -3.22
C TYR A 121 2.82 40.87 -3.17
N ARG A 122 2.72 40.20 -2.02
CA ARG A 122 3.12 38.82 -1.81
C ARG A 122 1.94 38.00 -1.29
N ARG A 123 1.91 36.72 -1.63
CA ARG A 123 0.92 35.77 -1.12
C ARG A 123 1.61 34.51 -0.63
N ARG A 124 1.09 33.86 0.41
CA ARG A 124 1.48 32.48 0.71
C ARG A 124 0.99 31.59 -0.42
N GLY A 125 1.91 30.90 -1.08
CA GLY A 125 1.62 29.90 -2.09
C GLY A 125 2.48 28.66 -1.88
N GLU A 126 2.02 27.54 -2.41
CA GLU A 126 2.78 26.30 -2.42
C GLU A 126 3.75 26.36 -3.59
N LYS A 127 5.05 26.27 -3.30
CA LYS A 127 6.05 26.04 -4.33
C LYS A 127 6.19 24.51 -4.49
N PRO A 128 6.24 23.98 -5.72
CA PRO A 128 6.69 22.60 -5.91
C PRO A 128 8.09 22.44 -5.30
N PRO A 129 8.37 21.33 -4.62
CA PRO A 129 9.69 21.07 -4.05
C PRO A 129 10.76 21.12 -5.15
N ASP A 130 11.94 21.64 -4.81
CA ASP A 130 13.06 21.61 -5.74
C ASP A 130 13.45 20.15 -6.03
N PRO A 131 13.71 19.76 -7.30
CA PRO A 131 14.10 18.39 -7.63
C PRO A 131 15.32 17.94 -6.80
N GLY A 132 15.20 16.81 -6.09
CA GLY A 132 16.25 16.28 -5.20
C GLY A 132 16.22 16.81 -3.75
N ALA A 133 15.20 17.58 -3.35
CA ALA A 133 15.05 17.98 -1.95
C ALA A 133 14.83 16.75 -1.04
N PRO A 134 15.45 16.71 0.17
CA PRO A 134 15.29 15.59 1.09
C PRO A 134 13.89 15.56 1.73
N GLN A 135 13.43 14.35 2.08
CA GLN A 135 12.11 14.17 2.68
C GLN A 135 12.08 14.70 4.10
N THR A 136 11.11 15.55 4.42
CA THR A 136 11.03 16.19 5.75
C THR A 136 10.06 15.46 6.66
N LYS A 137 8.92 14.99 6.13
CA LYS A 137 7.91 14.26 6.88
C LYS A 137 7.52 12.97 6.15
N PRO A 138 7.19 11.89 6.87
CA PRO A 138 6.66 10.69 6.25
C PRO A 138 5.43 10.99 5.40
N LYS A 139 5.32 10.41 4.21
CA LYS A 139 4.10 10.47 3.40
C LYS A 139 3.02 9.63 4.08
N ARG A 140 1.78 10.11 4.12
CA ARG A 140 0.67 9.42 4.77
C ARG A 140 -0.16 8.61 3.78
N LEU A 141 -0.23 7.30 3.99
CA LEU A 141 -0.98 6.36 3.19
C LEU A 141 -2.19 5.84 3.97
N ARG A 142 -3.34 5.71 3.34
CA ARG A 142 -4.50 5.02 3.91
C ARG A 142 -5.05 4.00 2.92
N PHE A 143 -5.06 2.75 3.35
CA PHE A 143 -5.61 1.64 2.59
C PHE A 143 -6.98 1.29 3.16
N VAL A 144 -7.97 1.21 2.28
CA VAL A 144 -9.36 0.92 2.64
C VAL A 144 -9.81 -0.27 1.83
N LEU A 145 -9.97 -1.43 2.47
CA LEU A 145 -10.26 -2.69 1.81
C LEU A 145 -11.72 -3.10 1.99
N ASP A 146 -12.35 -3.59 0.92
CA ASP A 146 -13.68 -4.20 1.01
C ASP A 146 -13.56 -5.55 1.74
N ILE A 147 -14.15 -5.64 2.92
CA ILE A 147 -14.26 -6.86 3.72
C ILE A 147 -15.74 -7.19 3.98
N SER A 148 -16.60 -6.88 3.02
CA SER A 148 -18.03 -7.15 3.11
C SER A 148 -18.40 -8.62 2.86
N GLY A 149 -19.64 -8.98 3.20
CA GLY A 149 -20.15 -10.34 2.99
C GLY A 149 -20.17 -10.79 1.52
N SER A 150 -20.23 -9.87 0.54
CA SER A 150 -20.11 -10.25 -0.88
C SER A 150 -18.70 -10.73 -1.21
N MET A 151 -17.67 -10.16 -0.58
CA MET A 151 -16.29 -10.60 -0.71
C MET A 151 -16.14 -12.07 -0.30
N TYR A 152 -16.74 -12.46 0.82
CA TYR A 152 -16.75 -13.85 1.28
C TYR A 152 -17.62 -14.75 0.40
N ARG A 153 -18.87 -14.34 0.12
CA ARG A 153 -19.87 -15.16 -0.61
C ARG A 153 -19.41 -15.58 -2.00
N PHE A 154 -18.73 -14.69 -2.72
CA PHE A 154 -18.29 -14.96 -4.09
C PHE A 154 -16.85 -15.45 -4.17
N ASN A 155 -16.13 -15.53 -3.05
CA ASN A 155 -14.72 -15.91 -3.01
C ASN A 155 -14.45 -17.28 -3.64
N SER A 156 -15.37 -18.24 -3.50
CA SER A 156 -15.20 -19.57 -4.11
C SER A 156 -15.24 -19.54 -5.64
N ALA A 157 -15.81 -18.49 -6.25
CA ALA A 157 -15.95 -18.35 -7.69
C ALA A 157 -14.79 -17.54 -8.31
N ASP A 158 -14.43 -16.40 -7.72
CA ASP A 158 -13.47 -15.45 -8.29
C ASP A 158 -12.28 -15.10 -7.39
N ARG A 159 -12.23 -15.70 -6.20
CA ARG A 159 -11.16 -15.53 -5.22
C ARG A 159 -10.96 -14.09 -4.75
N ARG A 160 -11.96 -13.21 -4.88
CA ARG A 160 -11.81 -11.78 -4.59
C ARG A 160 -11.36 -11.45 -3.16
N LEU A 161 -11.83 -12.19 -2.16
CA LEU A 161 -11.40 -12.01 -0.78
C LEU A 161 -9.96 -12.54 -0.59
N ASP A 162 -9.62 -13.68 -1.20
CA ASP A 162 -8.22 -14.17 -1.18
C ASP A 162 -7.28 -13.13 -1.78
N ARG A 163 -7.65 -12.52 -2.91
CA ARG A 163 -6.84 -11.47 -3.57
C ARG A 163 -6.76 -10.19 -2.75
N CYS A 164 -7.84 -9.83 -2.05
CA CYS A 164 -7.84 -8.73 -1.11
C CYS A 164 -6.86 -8.98 0.07
N CYS A 165 -6.86 -10.19 0.63
CA CYS A 165 -5.89 -10.60 1.66
C CYS A 165 -4.46 -10.62 1.14
N GLN A 166 -4.23 -11.09 -0.09
CA GLN A 166 -2.92 -11.04 -0.75
C GLN A 166 -2.42 -9.60 -0.94
N MET A 167 -3.31 -8.66 -1.30
CA MET A 167 -2.97 -7.24 -1.38
C MET A 167 -2.60 -6.68 0.00
N ALA A 168 -3.31 -7.04 1.07
CA ALA A 168 -2.95 -6.64 2.44
C ALA A 168 -1.55 -7.17 2.83
N VAL A 169 -1.26 -8.44 2.53
CA VAL A 169 0.08 -9.03 2.74
C VAL A 169 1.14 -8.28 1.95
N MET A 170 0.90 -8.01 0.66
CA MET A 170 1.82 -7.23 -0.17
C MET A 170 2.13 -5.86 0.45
N ILE A 171 1.12 -5.14 0.93
CA ILE A 171 1.28 -3.82 1.56
C ILE A 171 2.12 -3.94 2.83
N MET A 172 1.79 -4.89 3.72
CA MET A 172 2.49 -5.09 4.99
C MET A 172 3.97 -5.47 4.79
N GLU A 173 4.27 -6.36 3.84
CA GLU A 173 5.63 -6.79 3.52
C GLU A 173 6.43 -5.72 2.77
N ALA A 174 5.79 -4.95 1.89
CA ALA A 174 6.48 -3.92 1.12
C ALA A 174 6.84 -2.70 1.95
N LEU A 175 6.02 -2.34 2.95
CA LEU A 175 6.25 -1.15 3.78
C LEU A 175 7.17 -1.40 4.99
N GLU A 176 7.48 -2.66 5.31
CA GLU A 176 8.42 -3.03 6.38
C GLU A 176 9.81 -2.39 6.14
N GLY A 177 10.30 -1.64 7.12
CA GLY A 177 11.59 -0.94 7.06
C GLY A 177 11.53 0.45 6.42
N PHE A 178 10.35 0.90 5.99
CA PHE A 178 10.14 2.22 5.39
C PHE A 178 9.39 3.20 6.31
N GLU A 179 9.35 2.96 7.61
CA GLU A 179 8.59 3.75 8.61
C GLU A 179 9.09 5.21 8.68
N HIS A 180 10.35 5.45 8.31
CA HIS A 180 10.94 6.79 8.22
C HIS A 180 10.44 7.58 7.01
N LYS A 181 9.98 6.92 5.94
CA LYS A 181 9.46 7.54 4.71
C LYS A 181 7.94 7.52 4.62
N TYR A 182 7.28 6.54 5.24
CA TYR A 182 5.83 6.37 5.13
C TYR A 182 5.18 6.10 6.48
N SER A 183 4.09 6.81 6.75
CA SER A 183 3.15 6.51 7.82
C SER A 183 1.88 5.97 7.18
N TRP A 184 1.46 4.76 7.52
CA TRP A 184 0.37 4.10 6.83
C TRP A 184 -0.63 3.44 7.77
N SER A 185 -1.87 3.31 7.31
CA SER A 185 -2.92 2.56 8.02
C SER A 185 -3.72 1.70 7.05
N LEU A 186 -4.31 0.64 7.58
CA LEU A 186 -5.19 -0.27 6.86
C LEU A 186 -6.51 -0.38 7.62
N VAL A 187 -7.61 -0.16 6.92
CA VAL A 187 -8.95 -0.36 7.46
C VAL A 187 -9.80 -1.16 6.48
N GLY A 188 -10.78 -1.86 7.01
CA GLY A 188 -11.82 -2.50 6.24
C GLY A 188 -13.09 -1.65 6.17
N HIS A 189 -13.88 -1.82 5.13
CA HIS A 189 -15.27 -1.33 5.06
C HIS A 189 -16.22 -2.47 4.71
N SER A 190 -17.44 -2.40 5.22
CA SER A 190 -18.45 -3.47 5.10
C SER A 190 -19.83 -2.98 5.55
N GLY A 191 -20.84 -3.86 5.59
CA GLY A 191 -22.13 -3.53 6.18
C GLY A 191 -22.10 -3.19 7.67
N ASP A 192 -21.02 -3.52 8.40
CA ASP A 192 -20.84 -3.10 9.81
C ASP A 192 -20.36 -1.64 9.95
N GLY A 193 -19.83 -1.04 8.88
CA GLY A 193 -19.41 0.35 8.89
C GLY A 193 -18.20 0.68 8.02
N PRO A 194 -17.86 1.98 7.95
CA PRO A 194 -16.90 2.53 6.97
C PRO A 194 -15.43 2.33 7.31
N ALA A 195 -15.09 1.97 8.55
CA ALA A 195 -13.70 1.95 9.01
C ALA A 195 -13.49 0.93 10.14
N VAL A 196 -13.52 -0.36 9.80
CA VAL A 196 -13.10 -1.46 10.68
C VAL A 196 -11.58 -1.41 10.82
N PRO A 197 -11.01 -1.15 12.01
CA PRO A 197 -9.57 -1.04 12.18
C PRO A 197 -8.86 -2.37 11.95
N LEU A 198 -7.83 -2.38 11.11
CA LEU A 198 -6.97 -3.56 10.86
C LEU A 198 -5.49 -3.26 11.20
N VAL A 199 -4.98 -2.12 10.74
CA VAL A 199 -3.65 -1.62 11.09
C VAL A 199 -3.71 -0.13 11.40
N ASP A 200 -3.17 0.26 12.56
CA ASP A 200 -3.09 1.65 13.00
C ASP A 200 -1.78 2.32 12.54
N TYR A 201 -1.83 3.63 12.27
CA TYR A 201 -0.67 4.43 11.88
C TYR A 201 0.54 4.30 12.83
N ALA A 202 0.29 4.15 14.13
CA ALA A 202 1.34 4.08 15.15
C ALA A 202 1.81 2.64 15.42
N ARG A 203 1.09 1.63 14.93
CA ARG A 203 1.34 0.22 15.25
C ARG A 203 1.24 -0.67 14.01
N PRO A 204 2.13 -0.49 13.02
CA PRO A 204 2.26 -1.46 11.94
C PRO A 204 2.69 -2.84 12.48
N PRO A 205 2.26 -3.95 11.86
CA PRO A 205 2.58 -5.29 12.32
C PRO A 205 4.08 -5.60 12.15
N ALA A 206 4.73 -5.89 13.28
CA ALA A 206 6.20 -6.02 13.35
C ALA A 206 6.73 -7.35 12.82
N ASP A 207 5.88 -8.37 12.71
CA ASP A 207 6.27 -9.73 12.33
C ASP A 207 5.15 -10.44 11.55
N ARG A 208 5.49 -11.60 11.00
CA ARG A 208 4.55 -12.42 10.20
C ARG A 208 3.35 -12.93 11.01
N ALA A 209 3.49 -13.14 12.33
CA ALA A 209 2.36 -13.56 13.16
C ALA A 209 1.30 -12.44 13.26
N GLN A 210 1.74 -11.21 13.49
CA GLN A 210 0.87 -10.04 13.52
C GLN A 210 0.23 -9.78 12.16
N ARG A 211 0.98 -9.94 11.06
CA ARG A 211 0.44 -9.83 9.69
C ARG A 211 -0.61 -10.90 9.40
N LEU A 212 -0.36 -12.15 9.81
CA LEU A 212 -1.34 -13.22 9.69
C LEU A 212 -2.62 -12.91 10.48
N LYS A 213 -2.49 -12.36 11.69
CA LYS A 213 -3.65 -11.97 12.50
C LYS A 213 -4.54 -10.96 11.77
N VAL A 214 -3.95 -9.96 11.10
CA VAL A 214 -4.70 -8.99 10.27
C VAL A 214 -5.49 -9.71 9.17
N VAL A 215 -4.85 -10.66 8.47
CA VAL A 215 -5.51 -11.44 7.40
C VAL A 215 -6.64 -12.31 7.95
N GLN A 216 -6.44 -12.94 9.12
CA GLN A 216 -7.46 -13.73 9.78
C GLN A 216 -8.65 -12.87 10.23
N GLU A 217 -8.40 -11.67 10.76
CA GLU A 217 -9.42 -10.69 11.13
C GLU A 217 -10.24 -10.25 9.91
N MET A 218 -9.59 -9.95 8.78
CA MET A 218 -10.29 -9.63 7.51
C MET A 218 -11.22 -10.77 7.08
N TRP A 219 -10.72 -12.02 7.12
CA TRP A 219 -11.47 -13.18 6.66
C TRP A 219 -12.66 -13.50 7.57
N ALA A 220 -12.44 -13.46 8.88
CA ALA A 220 -13.49 -13.64 9.89
C ALA A 220 -14.55 -12.52 9.79
N HIS A 221 -14.13 -11.26 9.64
CA HIS A 221 -15.04 -10.14 9.50
C HIS A 221 -15.93 -10.31 8.26
N ALA A 222 -15.35 -10.60 7.10
CA ALA A 222 -16.10 -10.80 5.87
C ALA A 222 -17.10 -11.98 5.97
N GLN A 223 -16.79 -13.00 6.76
CA GLN A 223 -17.68 -14.14 6.99
C GLN A 223 -18.93 -13.80 7.84
N PHE A 224 -18.78 -12.91 8.83
CA PHE A 224 -19.82 -12.67 9.85
C PHE A 224 -20.46 -11.28 9.79
N CYS A 225 -19.93 -10.35 9.00
CA CYS A 225 -20.48 -9.00 8.91
C CYS A 225 -21.89 -8.98 8.30
N PRO A 226 -22.74 -8.02 8.70
CA PRO A 226 -24.03 -7.78 8.05
C PRO A 226 -23.88 -7.43 6.57
N SER A 227 -24.93 -7.68 5.79
CA SER A 227 -25.01 -7.16 4.43
C SER A 227 -25.17 -5.65 4.45
N GLY A 228 -24.41 -4.95 3.61
CA GLY A 228 -24.47 -3.51 3.43
C GLY A 228 -23.29 -3.04 2.59
N ASP A 229 -23.28 -1.75 2.28
CA ASP A 229 -22.19 -1.06 1.61
C ASP A 229 -22.00 0.27 2.33
N SER A 230 -20.75 0.54 2.68
CA SER A 230 -20.34 1.78 3.32
C SER A 230 -19.24 2.44 2.50
N THR A 231 -19.19 2.21 1.19
CA THR A 231 -18.07 2.61 0.33
C THR A 231 -17.94 4.13 0.27
N LEU A 232 -19.06 4.85 0.21
CA LEU A 232 -19.05 6.32 0.23
C LEU A 232 -18.54 6.85 1.56
N GLU A 233 -19.13 6.39 2.68
CA GLU A 233 -18.71 6.82 4.01
C GLU A 233 -17.25 6.43 4.27
N ALA A 234 -16.80 5.27 3.80
CA ALA A 234 -15.41 4.82 3.91
C ALA A 234 -14.46 5.74 3.15
N ALA A 235 -14.83 6.18 1.94
CA ALA A 235 -14.06 7.15 1.16
C ALA A 235 -13.96 8.49 1.89
N GLU A 236 -15.08 9.01 2.42
CA GLU A 236 -15.10 10.27 3.18
C GLU A 236 -14.22 10.21 4.42
N PHE A 237 -14.39 9.17 5.24
CA PHE A 237 -13.58 8.96 6.43
C PHE A 237 -12.11 8.81 6.10
N ALA A 238 -11.77 8.13 5.01
CA ALA A 238 -10.37 7.92 4.62
C ALA A 238 -9.68 9.21 4.18
N VAL A 239 -10.35 10.05 3.39
CA VAL A 239 -9.83 11.36 2.96
C VAL A 239 -9.63 12.28 4.17
N ALA A 240 -10.61 12.33 5.08
CA ALA A 240 -10.50 13.13 6.29
C ALA A 240 -9.38 12.65 7.22
N GLU A 241 -9.27 11.34 7.46
CA GLU A 241 -8.32 10.78 8.43
C GLU A 241 -6.87 10.83 7.93
N VAL A 242 -6.63 10.60 6.63
CA VAL A 242 -5.27 10.69 6.07
C VAL A 242 -4.75 12.13 6.13
N ALA A 243 -5.62 13.14 6.01
CA ALA A 243 -5.25 14.55 6.04
C ALA A 243 -5.14 15.15 7.45
N ARG A 244 -5.44 14.36 8.50
CA ARG A 244 -5.53 14.82 9.90
C ARG A 244 -4.20 15.27 10.50
N GLN A 245 -3.11 14.60 10.16
CA GLN A 245 -1.76 14.94 10.61
C GLN A 245 -0.95 15.51 9.45
N GLU A 246 0.00 16.39 9.75
CA GLU A 246 0.86 16.99 8.74
C GLU A 246 1.81 15.95 8.13
N ALA A 247 1.94 15.95 6.81
CA ALA A 247 2.75 15.01 6.05
C ALA A 247 3.20 15.68 4.74
N ASP A 248 4.24 15.13 4.11
CA ASP A 248 4.73 15.65 2.82
C ASP A 248 3.70 15.40 1.71
N ASP A 249 3.06 14.23 1.70
CA ASP A 249 1.97 13.88 0.79
C ASP A 249 0.91 13.00 1.46
N TYR A 250 -0.27 12.94 0.85
CA TYR A 250 -1.41 12.16 1.30
C TYR A 250 -1.96 11.28 0.19
N PHE A 251 -2.17 9.99 0.50
CA PHE A 251 -2.74 9.02 -0.45
C PHE A 251 -3.83 8.17 0.20
N VAL A 252 -4.92 7.96 -0.54
CA VAL A 252 -5.99 7.02 -0.18
C VAL A 252 -6.14 6.01 -1.30
N PHE A 253 -6.15 4.72 -0.96
CA PHE A 253 -6.42 3.64 -1.89
C PHE A 253 -7.60 2.83 -1.39
N LEU A 254 -8.73 2.98 -2.07
CA LEU A 254 -9.99 2.33 -1.77
C LEU A 254 -10.19 1.12 -2.68
N LEU A 255 -10.56 -0.01 -2.13
CA LEU A 255 -10.96 -1.21 -2.86
C LEU A 255 -12.46 -1.40 -2.70
N SER A 256 -13.16 -1.71 -3.79
CA SER A 256 -14.60 -1.98 -3.79
C SER A 256 -14.93 -3.12 -4.77
N ASP A 257 -15.88 -3.98 -4.41
CA ASP A 257 -16.46 -4.98 -5.31
C ASP A 257 -17.36 -4.39 -6.43
N ALA A 258 -17.40 -3.06 -6.55
CA ALA A 258 -18.12 -2.28 -7.55
C ALA A 258 -19.65 -2.38 -7.47
N ASN A 259 -20.22 -2.86 -6.36
CA ASN A 259 -21.66 -3.06 -6.21
C ASN A 259 -22.45 -1.77 -5.86
N LEU A 260 -21.95 -0.61 -6.27
CA LEU A 260 -22.45 0.71 -5.88
C LEU A 260 -23.92 0.95 -6.28
N GLN A 261 -24.35 0.46 -7.46
CA GLN A 261 -25.72 0.68 -7.94
C GLN A 261 -26.77 0.00 -7.07
N ARG A 262 -26.45 -1.17 -6.51
CA ARG A 262 -27.37 -1.91 -5.63
C ARG A 262 -27.73 -1.11 -4.38
N TYR A 263 -26.81 -0.27 -3.94
CA TYR A 263 -26.98 0.61 -2.77
C TYR A 263 -27.34 2.05 -3.16
N ARG A 264 -27.67 2.28 -4.44
CA ARG A 264 -28.06 3.59 -5.01
C ARG A 264 -27.00 4.68 -4.84
N ILE A 265 -25.73 4.27 -4.76
CA ILE A 265 -24.59 5.19 -4.72
C ILE A 265 -24.37 5.74 -6.11
N ARG A 266 -24.36 7.07 -6.26
CA ARG A 266 -24.09 7.71 -7.55
C ARG A 266 -22.58 7.86 -7.74
N PRO A 267 -22.03 7.51 -8.93
CA PRO A 267 -20.60 7.63 -9.19
C PRO A 267 -20.06 9.05 -8.98
N GLU A 268 -20.89 10.06 -9.27
CA GLU A 268 -20.54 11.46 -9.11
C GLU A 268 -20.31 11.84 -7.65
N GLU A 269 -21.02 11.21 -6.70
CA GLU A 269 -20.83 11.41 -5.26
C GLU A 269 -19.47 10.89 -4.84
N LEU A 270 -19.13 9.66 -5.25
CA LEU A 270 -17.80 9.09 -5.02
C LEU A 270 -16.70 9.96 -5.65
N GLY A 271 -16.92 10.44 -6.87
CA GLY A 271 -16.00 11.34 -7.56
C GLY A 271 -15.75 12.64 -6.78
N GLN A 272 -16.79 13.26 -6.24
CA GLN A 272 -16.68 14.46 -5.41
C GLN A 272 -15.87 14.18 -4.14
N ILE A 273 -16.10 13.06 -3.47
CA ILE A 273 -15.39 12.67 -2.25
C ILE A 273 -13.89 12.45 -2.53
N LEU A 274 -13.56 11.71 -3.60
CA LEU A 274 -12.17 11.43 -4.00
C LEU A 274 -11.38 12.69 -4.37
N THR A 275 -12.05 13.82 -4.63
CA THR A 275 -11.44 15.12 -4.93
C THR A 275 -11.78 16.21 -3.91
N SER A 276 -12.35 15.85 -2.77
CA SER A 276 -12.85 16.81 -1.76
C SER A 276 -11.72 17.59 -1.06
N ASP A 277 -10.54 16.98 -0.91
CA ASP A 277 -9.33 17.63 -0.43
C ASP A 277 -8.26 17.62 -1.53
N ALA A 278 -7.86 18.81 -1.98
CA ALA A 278 -6.87 18.98 -3.06
C ALA A 278 -5.48 18.42 -2.70
N ARG A 279 -5.18 18.26 -1.41
CA ARG A 279 -3.91 17.68 -0.91
C ARG A 279 -3.89 16.15 -1.02
N VAL A 280 -5.05 15.51 -1.18
CA VAL A 280 -5.20 14.05 -1.09
C VAL A 280 -5.29 13.39 -2.46
N ASN A 281 -4.35 12.48 -2.72
CA ASN A 281 -4.36 11.60 -3.87
C ASN A 281 -5.18 10.33 -3.55
N ALA A 282 -6.51 10.44 -3.67
CA ALA A 282 -7.43 9.33 -3.49
C ALA A 282 -7.71 8.58 -4.80
N PHE A 283 -7.71 7.25 -4.75
CA PHE A 283 -7.98 6.34 -5.86
C PHE A 283 -8.93 5.23 -5.42
N VAL A 284 -9.76 4.73 -6.34
CA VAL A 284 -10.63 3.56 -6.12
C VAL A 284 -10.35 2.46 -7.14
N PHE A 285 -10.19 1.24 -6.65
CA PHE A 285 -10.05 0.01 -7.41
C PHE A 285 -11.36 -0.78 -7.37
N PHE A 286 -11.89 -1.06 -8.55
CA PHE A 286 -13.06 -1.89 -8.75
C PHE A 286 -12.61 -3.29 -9.19
N ILE A 287 -12.82 -4.29 -8.34
CA ILE A 287 -12.32 -5.67 -8.54
C ILE A 287 -13.40 -6.67 -8.96
N ALA A 288 -14.65 -6.23 -9.03
CA ALA A 288 -15.76 -7.00 -9.57
C ALA A 288 -16.67 -6.08 -10.40
N GLY A 289 -17.76 -6.61 -10.96
CA GLY A 289 -18.75 -5.82 -11.71
C GLY A 289 -18.50 -5.66 -13.22
N GLY A 290 -17.34 -6.03 -13.75
CA GLY A 290 -17.06 -6.08 -15.19
C GLY A 290 -17.46 -4.80 -15.95
N LYS A 291 -18.44 -4.89 -16.86
CA LYS A 291 -18.95 -3.72 -17.63
C LYS A 291 -19.51 -2.61 -16.74
N GLU A 292 -20.03 -2.93 -15.57
CA GLU A 292 -20.52 -1.94 -14.62
C GLU A 292 -19.37 -1.15 -14.00
N ALA A 293 -18.31 -1.83 -13.56
CA ALA A 293 -17.10 -1.19 -13.05
C ALA A 293 -16.47 -0.23 -14.08
N ALA A 294 -16.46 -0.61 -15.36
CA ALA A 294 -15.99 0.27 -16.43
C ALA A 294 -16.82 1.56 -16.54
N ARG A 295 -18.15 1.49 -16.39
CA ARG A 295 -19.02 2.67 -16.39
C ARG A 295 -18.81 3.54 -15.15
N LEU A 296 -18.65 2.90 -13.99
CA LEU A 296 -18.36 3.60 -12.73
C LEU A 296 -17.04 4.37 -12.86
N ALA A 297 -15.97 3.72 -13.31
CA ALA A 297 -14.66 4.35 -13.49
C ALA A 297 -14.69 5.50 -14.51
N GLN A 298 -15.47 5.40 -15.58
CA GLN A 298 -15.64 6.47 -16.58
C GLN A 298 -16.36 7.70 -16.03
N ALA A 299 -17.23 7.53 -15.03
CA ALA A 299 -17.94 8.63 -14.39
C ALA A 299 -17.10 9.33 -13.29
N LEU A 300 -15.98 8.73 -12.88
CA LEU A 300 -15.07 9.32 -11.91
C LEU A 300 -14.09 10.30 -12.57
N PRO A 301 -13.51 11.25 -11.80
CA PRO A 301 -12.48 12.14 -12.31
C PRO A 301 -11.29 11.36 -12.89
N PHE A 302 -10.66 11.91 -13.93
CA PHE A 302 -9.64 11.21 -14.71
C PHE A 302 -8.52 10.64 -13.83
N GLY A 303 -8.27 9.33 -13.97
CA GLY A 303 -7.23 8.61 -13.26
C GLY A 303 -7.55 8.29 -11.79
N ARG A 304 -8.77 8.54 -11.30
CA ARG A 304 -9.20 8.23 -9.93
C ARG A 304 -9.87 6.87 -9.79
N GLY A 305 -10.48 6.35 -10.86
CA GLY A 305 -11.10 5.02 -10.90
C GLY A 305 -10.29 4.03 -11.72
N ILE A 306 -9.99 2.86 -11.15
CA ILE A 306 -9.22 1.79 -11.78
C ILE A 306 -10.06 0.52 -11.78
N VAL A 307 -10.24 -0.08 -12.95
CA VAL A 307 -10.94 -1.35 -13.09
C VAL A 307 -9.92 -2.47 -13.17
N VAL A 308 -10.11 -3.48 -12.34
CA VAL A 308 -9.28 -4.68 -12.27
C VAL A 308 -10.15 -5.86 -12.68
N ASP A 309 -10.16 -6.14 -14.00
CA ASP A 309 -10.98 -7.22 -14.58
C ASP A 309 -10.55 -8.62 -14.14
N ASP A 310 -9.27 -8.76 -13.77
CA ASP A 310 -8.69 -9.98 -13.23
C ASP A 310 -8.09 -9.66 -11.85
N THR A 311 -8.70 -10.23 -10.81
CA THR A 311 -8.30 -10.00 -9.41
C THR A 311 -6.86 -10.44 -9.14
N ALA A 312 -6.27 -11.31 -9.97
CA ALA A 312 -4.85 -11.65 -9.91
C ALA A 312 -3.94 -10.46 -10.27
N LYS A 313 -4.44 -9.48 -11.02
CA LYS A 313 -3.70 -8.27 -11.41
C LYS A 313 -3.83 -7.14 -10.40
N LEU A 314 -4.67 -7.28 -9.36
CA LEU A 314 -4.89 -6.25 -8.35
C LEU A 314 -3.56 -5.74 -7.72
N PRO A 315 -2.65 -6.62 -7.27
CA PRO A 315 -1.34 -6.20 -6.77
C PRO A 315 -0.54 -5.34 -7.77
N GLY A 316 -0.51 -5.77 -9.03
CA GLY A 316 0.18 -5.05 -10.11
C GLY A 316 -0.46 -3.70 -10.44
N ALA A 317 -1.79 -3.64 -10.53
CA ALA A 317 -2.53 -2.41 -10.79
C ALA A 317 -2.34 -1.38 -9.67
N PHE A 318 -2.37 -1.83 -8.40
CA PHE A 318 -2.08 -0.98 -7.26
C PHE A 318 -0.69 -0.35 -7.38
N LYS A 319 0.33 -1.16 -7.66
CA LYS A 319 1.71 -0.71 -7.83
C LYS A 319 1.83 0.33 -8.96
N GLU A 320 1.19 0.09 -10.10
CA GLU A 320 1.22 1.04 -11.23
C GLU A 320 0.59 2.39 -10.87
N VAL A 321 -0.55 2.38 -10.18
CA VAL A 321 -1.20 3.61 -9.71
C VAL A 321 -0.33 4.33 -8.69
N PHE A 322 0.26 3.59 -7.73
CA PHE A 322 1.15 4.15 -6.72
C PHE A 322 2.37 4.83 -7.37
N ALA A 323 3.01 4.15 -8.33
CA ALA A 323 4.14 4.70 -9.08
C ALA A 323 3.74 5.95 -9.88
N ALA A 324 2.62 5.90 -10.62
CA ALA A 324 2.15 7.02 -11.43
C ALA A 324 1.73 8.23 -10.58
N ALA A 325 1.09 7.99 -9.43
CA ALA A 325 0.71 9.03 -8.49
C ALA A 325 1.94 9.70 -7.88
N SER A 326 2.98 8.90 -7.60
CA SER A 326 4.24 9.38 -7.03
C SER A 326 5.15 10.05 -8.07
N SER A 327 4.91 9.85 -9.38
CA SER A 327 5.74 10.38 -10.46
C SER A 327 5.21 11.65 -11.14
N LYS A 328 3.91 11.98 -11.01
CA LYS A 328 3.30 13.19 -11.64
C LYS A 328 4.00 14.46 -11.15
N THR A 329 4.86 15.00 -12.00
CA THR A 329 5.80 16.12 -11.76
C THR A 329 5.08 17.47 -11.68
#